data_AF-A0A936SKZ4-F1
#
_entry.id   AF-A0A936SKZ4-F1
#
_cell.length_a   1.000
_cell.length_b   1.000
_cell.length_c   1.000
_cell.angle_alpha   90.00
_cell.angle_beta   90.00
_cell.angle_gamma   90.00
#
_symmetry.space_group_name_H-M   'P 1'
#
loop_
_entity.id
_entity.type
_entity.pdbx_description
1 polymer ?
#
loop_
_entity_poly.entity_id
_entity_poly.type
_entity_poly.pdbx_seq_one_letter_code
_entity_poly.pdbx_strand_id
1 'polypeptide(L)' 'MLRWPADAALNELIRRYYAGEAGLWETIRQQIDDELRRRAIVRGAYHIRLRARADDGYDVQIDDASAYANPG' A
#
# COMPACT_ATOMS: atom_id res chain seq x y z
N MET A 1 2.07 0.62 -13.36
CA MET A 1 1.11 0.70 -12.24
C MET A 1 0.74 -0.72 -11.83
N LEU A 2 0.88 -1.07 -10.55
CA LEU A 2 0.49 -2.38 -10.00
C LEU A 2 -0.70 -2.16 -9.08
N ARG A 3 -1.71 -3.04 -9.12
CA ARG A 3 -2.90 -2.95 -8.24
C ARG A 3 -3.32 -4.34 -7.80
N TRP A 4 -3.73 -4.46 -6.54
CA TRP A 4 -4.31 -5.70 -6.02
C TRP A 4 -5.26 -5.43 -4.85
N PRO A 5 -6.22 -6.33 -4.60
CA PRO A 5 -7.08 -6.24 -3.44
C PRO A 5 -6.31 -6.51 -2.15
N ALA A 6 -6.51 -5.68 -1.13
CA ALA A 6 -6.01 -5.94 0.22
C ALA A 6 -6.65 -7.23 0.77
N ASP A 7 -5.86 -8.00 1.53
CA ASP A 7 -6.38 -9.15 2.27
C ASP A 7 -7.17 -8.70 3.52
N ALA A 8 -7.78 -9.65 4.23
CA ALA A 8 -8.61 -9.33 5.39
C ALA A 8 -7.86 -8.55 6.49
N ALA A 9 -6.59 -8.92 6.75
CA ALA A 9 -5.78 -8.28 7.79
C ALA A 9 -5.41 -6.84 7.40
N LEU A 10 -5.01 -6.63 6.14
CA LEU A 10 -4.68 -5.31 5.63
C LEU A 10 -5.92 -4.41 5.55
N ASN A 11 -7.08 -4.95 5.17
CA ASN A 11 -8.34 -4.20 5.18
C ASN A 11 -8.69 -3.68 6.59
N GLU A 12 -8.54 -4.52 7.62
CA GLU A 12 -8.81 -4.10 9.01
C GLU A 12 -7.89 -2.94 9.44
N LEU A 13 -6.59 -3.05 9.14
CA LEU A 13 -5.62 -1.99 9.43
C LEU A 13 -5.96 -0.68 8.71
N ILE A 14 -6.31 -0.76 7.42
CA ILE A 14 -6.67 0.42 6.63
C ILE A 14 -7.93 1.09 7.18
N ARG A 15 -8.94 0.30 7.59
CA ARG A 15 -10.17 0.84 8.21
C ARG A 15 -9.86 1.59 9.51
N ARG A 16 -9.05 1.00 10.40
CA ARG A 16 -8.65 1.64 11.67
C ARG A 16 -7.84 2.90 11.43
N TYR A 17 -6.96 2.90 10.42
CA TYR A 17 -6.19 4.07 10.02
C TYR A 17 -7.12 5.22 9.57
N TYR A 18 -8.11 4.93 8.70
CA TYR A 18 -9.09 5.94 8.28
C TYR A 18 -10.09 6.34 9.39
N ALA A 19 -10.28 5.49 10.41
CA ALA A 19 -11.04 5.82 11.61
C ALA A 19 -10.29 6.75 12.58
N GLY A 20 -9.03 7.09 12.30
CA GLY A 20 -8.23 8.04 13.07
C GLY A 20 -7.27 7.41 14.08
N GLU A 21 -7.06 6.08 14.03
CA GLU A 21 -6.06 5.43 14.87
C GLU A 21 -4.65 5.75 14.36
N ALA A 22 -3.86 6.43 15.21
CA ALA A 22 -2.52 6.87 14.88
C ALA A 22 -1.51 5.70 14.87
N GLY A 23 -0.42 5.85 14.10
CA GLY A 23 0.68 4.88 14.06
C GLY A 23 0.46 3.65 13.19
N LEU A 24 -0.72 3.48 12.59
CA LEU A 24 -1.01 2.32 11.74
C LEU A 24 -0.36 2.37 10.35
N TRP A 25 0.03 3.56 9.89
CA TRP A 25 0.61 3.73 8.56
C TRP A 25 1.89 2.92 8.36
N GLU A 26 2.76 2.84 9.37
CA GLU A 26 4.00 2.07 9.28
C GLU A 26 3.73 0.57 9.14
N THR A 27 2.74 0.05 9.87
CA THR A 27 2.29 -1.35 9.77
C THR A 27 1.67 -1.65 8.41
N ILE A 28 0.82 -0.76 7.89
CA ILE A 28 0.23 -0.87 6.55
C ILE A 28 1.34 -0.91 5.49
N ARG A 29 2.32 0.01 5.59
CA ARG A 29 3.46 0.05 4.67
C ARG A 29 4.28 -1.24 4.72
N GLN A 30 4.57 -1.75 5.92
CA GLN A 30 5.34 -2.99 6.09
C GLN A 30 4.64 -4.19 5.45
N GLN A 31 3.31 -4.33 5.61
CA GLN A 31 2.57 -5.40 4.95
C GLN A 31 2.58 -5.28 3.42
N ILE A 32 2.49 -4.05 2.90
CA ILE A 32 2.58 -3.79 1.46
C ILE A 32 3.99 -4.13 0.95
N ASP A 33 5.05 -3.76 1.67
CA ASP A 33 6.43 -4.11 1.34
C ASP A 33 6.65 -5.63 1.30
N ASP A 34 6.14 -6.36 2.30
CA ASP A 34 6.27 -7.81 2.33
C ASP A 34 5.50 -8.48 1.18
N GLU A 35 4.35 -7.95 0.79
CA GLU A 35 3.62 -8.43 -0.39
C GLU A 35 4.37 -8.13 -1.70
N LEU A 36 4.99 -6.96 -1.82
CA LEU A 36 5.85 -6.62 -2.97
C LEU A 36 7.06 -7.57 -3.06
N ARG A 37 7.70 -7.87 -1.93
CA ARG A 37 8.80 -8.85 -1.86
C ARG A 37 8.33 -10.25 -2.25
N ARG A 38 7.19 -10.71 -1.75
CA ARG A 38 6.60 -12.02 -2.12
C ARG A 38 6.34 -12.15 -3.61
N ARG A 39 5.94 -11.06 -4.26
CA ARG A 39 5.72 -11.00 -5.71
C ARG A 39 7.00 -10.84 -6.53
N ALA A 40 8.18 -10.85 -5.89
CA ALA A 40 9.48 -10.58 -6.50
C ALA A 40 9.54 -9.23 -7.24
N ILE A 41 8.79 -8.24 -6.76
CA ILE A 41 8.74 -6.91 -7.38
C ILE A 41 9.75 -6.02 -6.68
N VAL A 42 10.91 -5.89 -7.29
CA VAL A 42 11.94 -4.94 -6.86
C VAL A 42 11.59 -3.57 -7.43
N ARG A 43 11.12 -2.66 -6.57
CA ARG A 43 10.90 -1.25 -6.92
C ARG A 43 11.83 -0.35 -6.11
N GLY A 44 12.33 0.70 -6.74
CA GLY A 44 12.96 1.83 -6.06
C GLY A 44 11.91 2.68 -5.34
N ALA A 45 11.88 3.97 -5.59
CA ALA A 45 10.82 4.83 -5.06
C ALA A 45 9.44 4.45 -5.66
N TYR A 46 8.42 4.35 -4.81
CA TYR A 46 7.05 4.09 -5.24
C TYR A 46 6.05 4.86 -4.38
N HIS A 47 4.86 5.13 -4.94
CA HIS A 47 3.75 5.73 -4.21
C HIS A 47 2.68 4.67 -3.92
N ILE A 48 2.28 4.59 -2.65
CA ILE A 48 1.14 3.78 -2.22
C ILE A 48 -0.12 4.62 -2.31
N ARG A 49 -1.15 4.09 -2.97
CA ARG A 49 -2.51 4.62 -2.96
C ARG A 49 -3.47 3.53 -2.49
N LEU A 50 -4.26 3.86 -1.48
CA LEU A 50 -5.34 3.01 -0.99
C LEU A 50 -6.65 3.50 -1.61
N ARG A 51 -7.38 2.61 -2.27
CA ARG A 51 -8.65 2.94 -2.94
C ARG A 51 -9.76 2.09 -2.35
N ALA A 52 -10.81 2.73 -1.82
CA ALA A 52 -12.00 2.03 -1.37
C ALA A 52 -12.66 1.29 -2.56
N ARG A 53 -13.21 0.12 -2.27
CA ARG A 53 -13.97 -0.72 -3.19
C ARG A 53 -15.43 -0.76 -2.77
N ALA A 54 -16.31 -1.18 -3.68
CA ALA A 54 -17.75 -1.28 -3.42
C ALA A 54 -18.11 -2.34 -2.36
N ASP A 55 -17.25 -3.35 -2.17
CA ASP A 55 -17.41 -4.43 -1.20
C ASP A 55 -16.85 -4.11 0.20
N ASP A 56 -16.71 -2.83 0.56
CA ASP A 56 -16.13 -2.37 1.84
C ASP A 56 -14.65 -2.78 2.05
N GLY A 57 -14.02 -3.30 0.99
CA GLY A 57 -12.59 -3.56 0.93
C GLY A 57 -11.79 -2.40 0.34
N TYR A 58 -10.47 -2.55 0.31
CA TYR A 58 -9.54 -1.60 -0.29
C TYR A 58 -8.68 -2.30 -1.34
N ASP A 59 -8.37 -1.58 -2.41
CA ASP A 59 -7.29 -1.93 -3.32
C ASP A 59 -6.03 -1.15 -2.95
N VAL A 60 -4.90 -1.85 -2.97
CA VAL A 60 -3.57 -1.26 -2.92
C VAL A 60 -3.13 -1.01 -4.35
N GLN A 61 -2.82 0.24 -4.66
CA GLN A 61 -2.22 0.65 -5.92
C GLN A 61 -0.80 1.17 -5.66
N ILE A 62 0.16 0.60 -6.40
CA ILE A 62 1.56 1.02 -6.41
C ILE A 62 1.85 1.69 -7.75
N ASP A 63 2.05 2.99 -7.67
CA ASP A 63 2.52 3.79 -8.79
C ASP A 63 4.05 3.87 -8.73
N ASP A 64 4.67 3.74 -9.91
CA ASP A 64 6.10 3.90 -10.02
C ASP A 64 6.46 5.36 -9.74
N ALA A 65 7.39 5.59 -8.81
CA ALA A 65 7.90 6.91 -8.51
C ALA A 65 9.39 7.03 -8.89
N SER A 66 9.88 6.16 -9.79
CA SER A 66 11.29 6.13 -10.20
C SER A 66 11.71 7.46 -10.84
N ALA A 67 10.77 8.22 -11.40
CA ALA A 67 11.01 9.57 -11.91
C ALA A 67 11.31 10.62 -10.83
N TYR A 68 11.03 10.35 -9.55
CA TYR A 68 11.35 11.22 -8.42
C TYR A 68 12.66 10.85 -7.71
N ALA A 69 13.32 9.76 -8.10
CA ALA A 69 14.71 9.52 -7.74
C ALA A 69 15.59 10.46 -8.57
N ASN A 70 15.48 11.76 -8.33
CA ASN A 70 16.37 12.75 -8.91
C ASN A 70 17.66 12.72 -8.06
N PRO A 71 18.81 12.27 -8.61
CA PRO A 71 20.10 12.46 -7.96
C PRO A 71 20.46 13.93 -8.13
N GLY A 72 20.19 14.73 -7.10
CA GLY A 72 20.76 16.07 -6.93
C GLY A 72 22.00 15.99 -6.05
#